data_AF-B7TW85-F1
#
_entry.id   AF-B7TW85-F1
#
_cell.length_a   1.000
_cell.length_b   1.000
_cell.length_c   1.000
_cell.angle_alpha   90.00
_cell.angle_beta   90.00
_cell.angle_gamma   90.00
#
_symmetry.space_group_name_H-M   'P 1'
#
loop_
_entity.id
_entity.type
_entity.pdbx_description
1 polymer ?
#
loop_
_entity_poly.entity_id
_entity_poly.type
_entity_poly.pdbx_seq_one_letter_code
_entity_poly.pdbx_strand_id
1 'polypeptide(L)'
;SILIACFANLSASYHEKHGNNINGEDLDFGISAIAQVPAVVAMIYRHINGQKFINANNELSYSENFLKMMFGDAVDNTLFAQALDKIFTLHADHEQNASAATVRLVGSAGSNLFASLSAGIATL
;
A
#
# COMPACT_ATOMS: atom_id res chain seq x y z
N SER A 1 5.17 0.40 14.18
CA SER A 1 4.15 -0.41 13.48
C SER A 1 4.84 -1.30 12.44
N ILE A 2 4.41 -2.56 12.27
CA ILE A 2 5.01 -3.50 11.29
C ILE A 2 4.90 -2.93 9.87
N LEU A 3 3.80 -2.23 9.56
CA LEU A 3 3.57 -1.61 8.26
C LEU A 3 4.64 -0.55 7.91
N ILE A 4 4.96 0.32 8.87
CA ILE A 4 6.02 1.35 8.72
C ILE A 4 7.36 0.67 8.45
N ALA A 5 7.69 -0.40 9.18
CA ALA A 5 8.94 -1.14 8.97
C ALA A 5 9.01 -1.79 7.57
N CYS A 6 7.89 -2.35 7.08
CA CYS A 6 7.81 -2.88 5.72
C CYS A 6 8.04 -1.80 4.67
N PHE A 7 7.44 -0.62 4.82
CA PHE A 7 7.61 0.49 3.86
C PHE A 7 9.03 1.07 3.90
N ALA A 8 9.65 1.17 5.08
CA ALA A 8 11.05 1.55 5.20
C ALA A 8 11.96 0.54 4.46
N ASN A 9 11.67 -0.77 4.54
CA ASN A 9 12.41 -1.79 3.81
C ASN A 9 12.16 -1.74 2.28
N LEU A 10 10.94 -1.42 1.85
CA LEU A 10 10.62 -1.18 0.44
C LEU A 10 11.39 0.03 -0.10
N SER A 11 11.55 1.08 0.71
CA SER A 11 12.39 2.22 0.34
C SER A 11 13.80 1.80 0.00
N ALA A 12 14.43 0.95 0.82
CA ALA A 12 15.77 0.43 0.52
C ALA A 12 15.80 -0.40 -0.77
N SER A 13 14.86 -1.34 -0.93
CA SER A 13 14.78 -2.23 -2.09
C SER A 13 14.54 -1.49 -3.42
N TYR A 14 13.75 -0.41 -3.39
CA TYR A 14 13.42 0.37 -4.58
C TYR A 14 14.39 1.51 -4.87
N HIS A 15 15.14 1.97 -3.86
CA HIS A 15 16.20 2.94 -4.07
C HIS A 15 17.29 2.40 -5.02
N GLU A 16 17.61 1.10 -4.94
CA GLU A 16 18.54 0.45 -5.88
C GLU A 16 18.01 0.43 -7.33
N LYS A 17 16.68 0.41 -7.53
CA LYS A 17 16.06 0.26 -8.85
C LYS A 17 15.72 1.59 -9.53
N HIS A 18 15.29 2.60 -8.77
CA HIS A 18 14.81 3.88 -9.30
C HIS A 18 15.64 5.09 -8.84
N GLY A 19 16.64 4.89 -7.97
CA GLY A 19 17.43 6.00 -7.40
C GLY A 19 16.55 7.02 -6.66
N ASN A 20 16.97 8.28 -6.66
CA ASN A 20 16.16 9.42 -6.17
C ASN A 20 15.44 10.15 -7.31
N ASN A 21 15.62 9.72 -8.56
CA ASN A 21 15.20 10.49 -9.72
C ASN A 21 13.79 10.08 -10.16
N ILE A 22 12.82 10.40 -9.31
CA ILE A 22 11.40 10.37 -9.67
C ILE A 22 11.15 11.59 -10.56
N ASN A 23 11.39 11.46 -11.86
CA ASN A 23 10.84 12.41 -12.81
C ASN A 23 9.32 12.40 -12.61
N GLY A 24 8.68 13.58 -12.63
CA GLY A 24 7.23 13.73 -12.36
C GLY A 24 6.29 12.97 -13.31
N GLU A 25 6.84 12.21 -14.26
CA GLU A 25 6.16 11.36 -15.24
C GLU A 25 6.18 9.87 -14.89
N ASP A 26 6.87 9.43 -13.83
CA ASP A 26 6.97 8.02 -13.39
C ASP A 26 5.69 7.55 -12.66
N LEU A 27 4.54 7.68 -13.35
CA LEU A 27 3.24 7.14 -12.96
C LEU A 27 3.35 5.65 -12.58
N ASP A 28 4.22 4.91 -13.26
CA ASP A 28 4.48 3.49 -13.01
C ASP A 28 4.97 3.21 -11.58
N PHE A 29 5.76 4.12 -11.00
CA PHE A 29 6.25 3.96 -9.64
C PHE A 29 5.15 4.21 -8.60
N GLY A 30 4.30 5.20 -8.85
CA GLY A 30 3.10 5.45 -8.05
C GLY A 30 2.10 4.29 -8.10
N ILE A 31 1.83 3.77 -9.30
CA ILE A 31 0.96 2.60 -9.51
C ILE A 31 1.51 1.37 -8.78
N SER A 32 2.83 1.15 -8.87
CA SER A 32 3.51 0.06 -8.16
C SER A 32 3.36 0.17 -6.65
N ALA A 33 3.47 1.39 -6.09
CA ALA A 33 3.27 1.60 -4.65
C ALA A 33 1.83 1.28 -4.23
N ILE A 34 0.82 1.73 -4.98
CA ILE A 34 -0.59 1.42 -4.73
C ILE A 34 -0.83 -0.09 -4.78
N ALA A 35 -0.30 -0.79 -5.78
CA ALA A 35 -0.46 -2.24 -5.93
C ALA A 35 0.17 -3.05 -4.78
N GLN A 36 1.20 -2.52 -4.11
CA GLN A 36 1.89 -3.22 -3.02
C GLN A 36 1.21 -3.07 -1.66
N VAL A 37 0.48 -1.98 -1.42
CA VAL A 37 -0.12 -1.72 -0.10
C VAL A 37 -1.02 -2.88 0.36
N PRO A 38 -1.96 -3.39 -0.45
CA PRO A 38 -2.83 -4.50 -0.05
C PRO A 38 -2.06 -5.78 0.28
N ALA A 39 -1.04 -6.10 -0.53
CA ALA A 39 -0.22 -7.29 -0.33
C ALA A 39 0.55 -7.23 1.00
N VAL A 40 1.17 -6.09 1.30
CA VAL A 40 1.89 -5.89 2.57
C VAL A 40 0.94 -5.98 3.76
N VAL A 41 -0.21 -5.31 3.70
CA VAL A 41 -1.22 -5.35 4.77
C VAL A 41 -1.74 -6.78 4.99
N ALA A 42 -2.00 -7.52 3.92
CA ALA A 42 -2.44 -8.91 4.01
C ALA A 42 -1.37 -9.85 4.59
N MET A 43 -0.11 -9.68 4.18
CA MET A 43 1.00 -10.43 4.78
C MET A 43 1.14 -10.13 6.28
N ILE A 44 0.99 -8.87 6.70
CA ILE A 44 1.03 -8.50 8.12
C ILE A 44 -0.11 -9.17 8.89
N TYR A 45 -1.34 -9.09 8.39
CA TYR A 45 -2.49 -9.75 9.03
C TYR A 45 -2.24 -11.25 9.21
N ARG A 46 -1.78 -11.94 8.18
CA ARG A 46 -1.54 -13.38 8.24
C ARG A 46 -0.36 -13.74 9.13
N HIS A 47 0.70 -12.93 9.11
CA HIS A 47 1.84 -13.10 10.01
C HIS A 47 1.41 -13.05 11.48
N ILE A 48 0.60 -12.04 11.85
CA ILE A 48 0.10 -11.87 13.22
C ILE A 48 -0.81 -13.05 13.62
N ASN A 49 -1.56 -13.61 12.68
CA ASN A 49 -2.44 -14.76 12.91
C ASN A 49 -1.76 -16.13 12.74
N GLY A 50 -0.44 -16.20 12.52
CA GLY A 50 0.28 -17.46 12.29
C GLY A 50 -0.16 -18.22 11.03
N GLN A 51 -0.76 -17.52 10.06
CA GLN A 51 -1.26 -18.08 8.82
C GLN A 51 -0.21 -17.97 7.70
N LYS A 52 -0.17 -18.97 6.81
CA LYS A 52 0.69 -18.94 5.61
C LYS A 52 0.25 -17.83 4.66
N PHE A 53 1.18 -17.08 4.06
CA PHE A 53 0.85 -16.04 3.08
C PHE A 53 0.15 -16.60 1.84
N ILE A 54 -0.69 -15.77 1.22
CA ILE A 54 -1.39 -16.05 -0.04
C ILE A 54 -0.87 -15.05 -1.07
N ASN A 55 -0.48 -15.55 -2.24
CA ASN A 55 0.00 -14.71 -3.34
C ASN A 55 -1.15 -13.91 -3.97
N ALA A 56 -0.83 -12.74 -4.49
CA ALA A 56 -1.76 -11.95 -5.28
C ALA A 56 -2.22 -12.71 -6.54
N ASN A 57 -3.48 -12.49 -6.93
CA ASN A 57 -4.04 -12.98 -8.17
C ASN A 57 -4.42 -11.80 -9.08
N ASN A 58 -3.86 -11.77 -10.28
CA ASN A 58 -4.07 -10.72 -11.27
C ASN A 58 -5.42 -10.82 -12.00
N GLU A 59 -6.15 -11.93 -11.85
CA GLU A 59 -7.48 -12.12 -12.42
C GLU A 59 -8.60 -11.51 -11.56
N LEU A 60 -8.28 -11.09 -10.34
CA LEU A 60 -9.24 -10.52 -9.39
C LEU A 60 -9.16 -9.00 -9.39
N SER A 61 -10.27 -8.34 -9.07
CA SER A 61 -10.26 -6.89 -8.81
C SER A 61 -9.42 -6.54 -7.58
N TYR A 62 -9.07 -5.26 -7.42
CA TYR A 62 -8.23 -4.77 -6.31
C TYR A 62 -8.75 -5.21 -4.94
N SER A 63 -10.05 -5.03 -4.70
CA SER A 63 -10.73 -5.36 -3.44
C SER A 63 -10.89 -6.88 -3.24
N GLU A 64 -11.23 -7.63 -4.30
CA GLU A 64 -11.32 -9.10 -4.24
C GLU A 64 -9.95 -9.74 -3.96
N ASN A 65 -8.91 -9.27 -4.63
CA ASN A 65 -7.55 -9.74 -4.43
C ASN A 65 -7.09 -9.48 -2.99
N PHE A 66 -7.35 -8.29 -2.45
CA PHE A 66 -7.03 -7.99 -1.06
C PHE A 66 -7.77 -8.91 -0.07
N LEU A 67 -9.08 -9.12 -0.24
CA LEU A 67 -9.85 -10.01 0.62
C LEU A 67 -9.38 -11.46 0.52
N LYS A 68 -9.07 -11.94 -0.68
CA LYS A 68 -8.49 -13.28 -0.88
C LYS A 68 -7.13 -13.40 -0.19
N MET A 69 -6.26 -12.40 -0.32
CA MET A 69 -4.96 -12.42 0.35
C MET A 69 -5.09 -12.38 1.87
N MET A 70 -6.11 -11.72 2.43
CA MET A 70 -6.38 -11.68 3.87
C MET A 70 -6.96 -13.00 4.39
N PHE A 71 -8.07 -13.45 3.80
CA PHE A 71 -8.95 -14.47 4.38
C PHE A 71 -8.97 -15.81 3.63
N GLY A 72 -8.36 -15.89 2.44
CA GLY A 72 -8.39 -17.07 1.58
C GLY A 72 -9.75 -17.32 0.91
N ASP A 73 -9.94 -18.55 0.41
CA ASP A 73 -11.12 -18.95 -0.38
C ASP A 73 -12.32 -19.40 0.48
N ALA A 74 -12.28 -19.16 1.80
CA ALA A 74 -13.27 -19.70 2.74
C ALA A 74 -14.61 -18.95 2.72
N VAL A 75 -14.70 -17.79 2.06
CA VAL A 75 -15.88 -16.90 2.09
C VAL A 75 -16.16 -16.38 0.68
N ASP A 76 -17.43 -16.40 0.26
CA ASP A 76 -17.86 -15.64 -0.92
C ASP A 76 -17.72 -14.15 -0.59
N ASN A 77 -16.65 -13.57 -1.13
CA ASN A 77 -16.25 -12.21 -0.84
C ASN A 77 -16.89 -11.19 -1.79
N THR A 78 -17.81 -11.59 -2.68
CA THR A 78 -18.34 -10.67 -3.72
C THR A 78 -18.99 -9.43 -3.11
N LEU A 79 -19.89 -9.61 -2.13
CA LEU A 79 -20.54 -8.50 -1.43
C LEU A 79 -19.53 -7.67 -0.62
N PHE A 80 -18.59 -8.32 0.05
CA PHE A 80 -17.56 -7.65 0.85
C PHE A 80 -16.60 -6.86 -0.03
N ALA A 81 -16.25 -7.37 -1.22
CA ALA A 81 -15.38 -6.70 -2.17
C ALA A 81 -16.05 -5.43 -2.70
N GLN A 82 -17.33 -5.49 -3.05
CA GLN A 82 -18.10 -4.32 -3.47
C GLN A 82 -18.23 -3.26 -2.37
N ALA A 83 -18.43 -3.69 -1.12
CA ALA A 83 -18.46 -2.77 0.02
C ALA A 83 -17.08 -2.14 0.25
N LEU A 84 -16.02 -2.93 0.17
CA LEU A 84 -14.66 -2.47 0.37
C LEU A 84 -14.20 -1.51 -0.72
N ASP A 85 -14.61 -1.73 -1.98
CA ASP A 85 -14.31 -0.84 -3.09
C ASP A 85 -14.87 0.58 -2.86
N LYS A 86 -16.09 0.66 -2.31
CA LYS A 86 -16.69 1.93 -1.87
C LYS A 86 -15.93 2.54 -0.71
N ILE A 87 -15.52 1.74 0.28
CA ILE A 87 -14.74 2.23 1.42
C ILE A 87 -13.41 2.81 0.94
N PHE A 88 -12.66 2.10 0.10
CA PHE A 88 -11.40 2.58 -0.46
C PHE A 88 -11.59 3.84 -1.28
N THR A 89 -12.61 3.89 -2.14
CA THR A 89 -12.92 5.09 -2.94
C THR A 89 -13.21 6.30 -2.05
N LEU A 90 -13.99 6.12 -0.98
CA LEU A 90 -14.33 7.20 -0.04
C LEU A 90 -13.15 7.68 0.80
N HIS A 91 -12.15 6.83 1.03
CA HIS A 91 -10.95 7.17 1.80
C HIS A 91 -9.73 7.44 0.91
N ALA A 92 -9.92 7.49 -0.42
CA ALA A 92 -8.82 7.58 -1.38
C ALA A 92 -8.04 8.89 -1.21
N ASP A 93 -8.74 9.99 -0.94
CA ASP A 93 -8.11 11.28 -0.68
C ASP A 93 -8.98 12.14 0.23
N HIS A 94 -8.32 12.99 1.02
CA HIS A 94 -8.99 14.01 1.82
C HIS A 94 -8.13 15.29 1.84
N GLU A 95 -7.65 15.67 0.67
CA GLU A 95 -6.89 16.86 0.36
C GLU A 95 -5.63 17.05 1.24
N GLN A 96 -5.51 18.14 1.99
CA GLN A 96 -4.33 18.48 2.81
C GLN A 96 -4.49 18.05 4.27
N ASN A 97 -4.93 16.81 4.48
CA ASN A 97 -4.88 16.22 5.82
C ASN A 97 -3.44 16.04 6.32
N ALA A 98 -3.27 15.75 7.60
CA ALA A 98 -1.96 15.71 8.25
C ALA A 98 -0.98 14.69 7.61
N SER A 99 -1.47 13.52 7.22
CA SER A 99 -0.62 12.50 6.58
C SER A 99 -0.24 12.90 5.16
N ALA A 100 -1.16 13.42 4.36
CA ALA A 100 -0.87 13.93 3.01
C ALA A 100 0.11 15.11 3.03
N ALA A 101 -0.05 16.05 3.96
CA ALA A 101 0.87 17.16 4.17
C ALA A 101 2.27 16.68 4.58
N THR A 102 2.34 15.65 5.44
CA THR A 102 3.61 15.03 5.84
C THR A 102 4.33 14.40 4.65
N VAL A 103 3.61 13.63 3.82
CA VAL A 103 4.16 13.00 2.60
C VAL A 103 4.76 14.08 1.68
N ARG A 104 4.05 15.19 1.47
CA ARG A 104 4.54 16.32 0.66
C ARG A 104 5.78 16.97 1.25
N LEU A 105 5.80 17.22 2.55
CA LEU A 105 6.92 17.85 3.23
C LEU A 105 8.17 16.97 3.16
N VAL A 106 8.05 15.68 3.46
CA VAL A 106 9.17 14.73 3.40
C VAL A 106 9.66 14.54 1.96
N GLY A 107 8.72 14.46 1.00
CA GLY A 107 9.05 14.39 -0.43
C GLY A 107 9.81 15.61 -0.94
N SER A 108 9.54 16.81 -0.41
CA SER A 108 10.23 18.05 -0.82
C SER A 108 11.75 18.04 -0.57
N ALA A 109 12.21 17.20 0.36
CA ALA A 109 13.63 16.99 0.63
C ALA A 109 14.31 16.05 -0.41
N GLY A 110 13.60 15.59 -1.43
CA GLY A 110 14.09 14.59 -2.38
C GLY A 110 14.04 13.15 -1.84
N SER A 111 13.20 12.90 -0.83
CA SER A 111 13.03 11.57 -0.24
C SER A 111 12.35 10.61 -1.21
N ASN A 112 12.79 9.35 -1.23
CA ASN A 112 12.14 8.27 -1.98
C ASN A 112 10.63 8.18 -1.62
N LEU A 113 9.79 7.78 -2.60
CA LEU A 113 8.36 7.56 -2.46
C LEU A 113 8.00 6.72 -1.23
N PHE A 114 8.60 5.54 -1.06
CA PHE A 114 8.27 4.67 0.07
C PHE A 114 8.69 5.25 1.43
N ALA A 115 9.77 6.05 1.47
CA ALA A 115 10.14 6.78 2.68
C ALA A 115 9.12 7.87 3.01
N SER A 116 8.66 8.62 2.01
CA SER A 116 7.61 9.63 2.15
C SER A 116 6.28 9.00 2.60
N LEU A 117 5.88 7.87 2.00
CA LEU A 117 4.69 7.11 2.40
C LEU A 117 4.82 6.56 3.82
N SER A 118 6.01 6.09 4.21
CA SER A 118 6.28 5.64 5.59
C SER A 118 6.04 6.75 6.61
N ALA A 119 6.39 8.01 6.28
CA ALA A 119 6.11 9.15 7.13
C ALA A 119 4.61 9.48 7.17
N GLY A 120 3.92 9.41 6.02
CA GLY A 120 2.46 9.53 5.95
C GLY A 120 1.73 8.53 6.84
N ILE A 121 2.13 7.26 6.79
CA ILE A 121 1.57 6.18 7.64
C ILE A 121 1.84 6.42 9.13
N ALA A 122 2.97 7.04 9.47
CA ALA A 122 3.29 7.37 10.85
C ALA A 122 2.43 8.53 11.41
N THR A 123 1.93 9.41 10.53
CA THR A 123 1.10 10.57 10.89
C THR A 123 -0.41 10.32 10.79
N LEU A 124 -0.82 9.33 9.99
CA LEU A 124 -2.23 8.93 9.78
C LEU A 124 -2.86 8.40 11.08
#